data_AF-A0A9W6LC29-F1
#
_entry.id   AF-A0A9W6LC29-F1
#
_cell.length_a   1.000
_cell.length_b   1.000
_cell.length_c   1.000
_cell.angle_alpha   90.00
_cell.angle_beta   90.00
_cell.angle_gamma   90.00
#
_symmetry.space_group_name_H-M   'P 1'
#
loop_
_entity.id
_entity.type
_entity.pdbx_description
1 polymer ?
#
loop_
_entity_poly.entity_id
_entity_poly.type
_entity_poly.pdbx_seq_one_letter_code
_entity_poly.pdbx_strand_id
1 'polypeptide(L)'
;MPFSETLKSIVESVEGGLGAIIMADDGIAIDEYFLDGAGMDLNLMAVEYASLLKEVKRTADVLKTGMLEELAVNTGQSRVIVRIINDELFIALILGRDGNYGKGRYLLRREVSGLRERLS
;
A
#
# COMPACT_ATOMS: atom_id res chain seq x y z
N MET A 1 -13.13 -10.80 -10.24
CA MET A 1 -11.87 -11.55 -10.03
C MET A 1 -11.17 -10.97 -8.81
N PRO A 2 -10.64 -11.79 -7.91
CA PRO A 2 -9.86 -11.30 -6.78
C PRO A 2 -8.66 -10.49 -7.29
N PHE A 3 -8.25 -9.47 -6.53
CA PHE A 3 -7.08 -8.65 -6.81
C PHE A 3 -5.77 -9.35 -6.40
N SER A 4 -5.87 -10.49 -5.72
CA SER A 4 -4.76 -11.31 -5.25
C SER A 4 -3.70 -11.62 -6.31
N GLU A 5 -4.08 -11.88 -7.57
CA GLU A 5 -3.11 -12.08 -8.66
C GLU A 5 -2.32 -10.80 -8.99
N THR A 6 -2.99 -9.64 -8.97
CA THR A 6 -2.34 -8.34 -9.15
C THR A 6 -1.39 -8.05 -7.99
N LEU A 7 -1.83 -8.28 -6.75
CA LEU A 7 -1.02 -8.08 -5.54
C LEU A 7 0.20 -9.00 -5.51
N LYS A 8 -0.01 -10.29 -5.81
CA LYS A 8 1.06 -11.27 -5.96
C LYS A 8 2.08 -10.84 -7.02
N SER A 9 1.60 -10.43 -8.20
CA SER A 9 2.46 -9.95 -9.29
C SER A 9 3.30 -8.74 -8.87
N ILE A 10 2.73 -7.78 -8.12
CA ILE A 10 3.49 -6.64 -7.58
C ILE A 10 4.59 -7.13 -6.62
N VAL A 11 4.23 -7.94 -5.63
CA VAL A 11 5.16 -8.38 -4.58
C VAL A 11 6.30 -9.21 -5.17
N GLU A 12 5.99 -10.22 -5.99
CA GLU A 12 7.00 -11.09 -6.60
C GLU A 12 7.85 -10.38 -7.65
N SER A 13 7.35 -9.30 -8.24
CA SER A 13 8.12 -8.48 -9.19
C SER A 13 9.09 -7.52 -8.51
N VAL A 14 8.98 -7.25 -7.21
CA VAL A 14 9.84 -6.30 -6.50
C VAL A 14 10.83 -7.07 -5.65
N GLU A 15 12.12 -6.87 -5.90
CA GLU A 15 13.16 -7.42 -5.02
C GLU A 15 12.96 -6.90 -3.59
N GLY A 16 12.90 -7.82 -2.62
CA GLY A 16 12.59 -7.50 -1.23
C GLY A 16 11.12 -7.14 -0.98
N GLY A 17 10.21 -7.44 -1.90
CA GLY A 17 8.76 -7.38 -1.66
C GLY A 17 8.34 -8.38 -0.59
N LEU A 18 7.60 -7.93 0.42
CA LEU A 18 7.12 -8.77 1.53
C LEU A 18 5.61 -8.97 1.49
N GLY A 19 4.87 -7.96 1.04
CA GLY A 19 3.42 -8.03 1.03
C GLY A 19 2.75 -6.85 0.36
N ALA A 20 1.55 -7.04 -0.15
CA ALA A 20 0.70 -5.98 -0.68
C ALA A 20 -0.75 -6.21 -0.28
N ILE A 21 -1.48 -5.11 -0.07
CA ILE A 21 -2.86 -5.13 0.43
C ILE A 21 -3.65 -3.97 -0.16
N ILE A 22 -4.90 -4.26 -0.56
CA ILE A 22 -5.92 -3.24 -0.83
C ILE A 22 -6.80 -3.17 0.40
N MET A 23 -6.96 -1.96 0.95
CA MET A 23 -7.69 -1.76 2.19
C MET A 23 -8.61 -0.56 2.06
N ALA A 24 -9.79 -0.67 2.68
CA ALA A 24 -10.66 0.45 2.92
C ALA A 24 -10.11 1.34 4.04
N ASP A 25 -10.49 2.61 4.03
CA ASP A 25 -10.04 3.56 5.04
C ASP A 25 -10.44 3.09 6.44
N ASP A 26 -11.60 2.46 6.64
CA ASP A 26 -12.03 1.86 7.90
C ASP A 26 -11.10 0.76 8.47
N GLY A 27 -10.13 0.28 7.70
CA GLY A 27 -9.15 -0.73 8.09
C GLY A 27 -9.52 -2.15 7.63
N ILE A 28 -10.58 -2.31 6.84
CA ILE A 28 -11.01 -3.60 6.32
C ILE A 28 -10.24 -3.93 5.03
N ALA A 29 -9.57 -5.07 5.02
CA ALA A 29 -8.88 -5.58 3.83
C ALA A 29 -9.89 -6.02 2.77
N ILE A 30 -9.73 -5.52 1.54
CA ILE A 30 -10.47 -5.99 0.36
C ILE A 30 -9.81 -7.23 -0.21
N ASP A 31 -8.48 -7.21 -0.33
CA ASP A 31 -7.67 -8.33 -0.77
C ASP A 31 -6.22 -8.12 -0.33
N GLU A 32 -5.49 -9.21 -0.11
CA GLU A 32 -4.10 -9.17 0.37
C GLU A 32 -3.27 -10.31 -0.20
N TYR A 33 -1.96 -10.07 -0.30
CA TYR A 33 -0.97 -11.09 -0.58
C TYR A 33 0.27 -10.81 0.26
N PHE A 34 0.59 -11.72 1.17
CA PHE A 34 1.73 -11.64 2.08
C PHE A 34 2.64 -12.84 1.87
N LEU A 35 3.96 -12.62 1.89
CA LEU A 35 4.92 -13.71 1.91
C LEU A 35 4.95 -14.36 3.29
N ASP A 36 4.94 -15.69 3.30
CA ASP A 36 5.17 -16.46 4.50
C ASP A 36 6.58 -16.21 5.04
N GLY A 37 6.71 -16.12 6.37
CA GLY A 37 8.02 -16.00 7.02
C GLY A 37 8.73 -14.66 6.83
N ALA A 38 8.01 -13.56 6.52
CA ALA A 38 8.57 -12.22 6.35
C ALA A 38 9.27 -11.61 7.59
N GLY A 39 9.24 -12.29 8.74
CA GLY A 39 9.89 -11.86 9.98
C GLY A 39 9.23 -10.65 10.67
N MET A 40 8.09 -10.18 10.14
CA MET A 40 7.29 -9.08 10.66
C MET A 40 5.80 -9.43 10.53
N ASP A 41 4.97 -8.86 11.41
CA ASP A 41 3.52 -8.98 11.31
C ASP A 41 2.99 -7.97 10.27
N LEU A 42 2.89 -8.42 9.02
CA LEU A 42 2.51 -7.57 7.89
C LEU A 42 1.05 -7.11 7.96
N ASN A 43 0.16 -7.92 8.56
CA ASN A 43 -1.25 -7.57 8.71
C ASN A 43 -1.40 -6.47 9.77
N LEU A 44 -0.74 -6.61 10.94
CA LEU A 44 -0.71 -5.56 11.96
C LEU A 44 -0.11 -4.26 11.41
N MET A 45 0.99 -4.35 10.65
CA MET A 45 1.57 -3.17 9.99
C MET A 45 0.56 -2.47 9.08
N ALA A 46 -0.18 -3.22 8.26
CA ALA A 46 -1.18 -2.65 7.36
C ALA A 46 -2.30 -1.91 8.12
N VAL A 47 -2.83 -2.51 9.19
CA VAL A 47 -3.89 -1.90 10.03
C VAL A 47 -3.41 -0.61 10.70
N GLU A 48 -2.20 -0.61 11.27
CA GLU A 48 -1.63 0.59 11.90
C GLU A 48 -1.36 1.70 10.89
N TYR A 49 -0.86 1.34 9.70
CA TYR A 49 -0.65 2.32 8.63
C TYR A 49 -1.95 2.87 8.04
N ALA A 50 -3.06 2.12 8.07
CA ALA A 50 -4.37 2.63 7.69
C ALA A 50 -4.81 3.77 8.63
N SER A 51 -4.59 3.59 9.93
CA SER A 51 -4.89 4.60 10.95
C SER A 51 -4.01 5.84 10.80
N LEU A 52 -2.71 5.67 10.51
CA LEU A 52 -1.82 6.80 10.17
C LEU A 52 -2.29 7.54 8.91
N LEU A 53 -2.71 6.80 7.87
CA LEU A 53 -3.16 7.38 6.60
C LEU A 53 -4.36 8.31 6.79
N LYS A 54 -5.30 7.98 7.69
CA LYS A 54 -6.43 8.85 8.04
C LYS A 54 -5.98 10.22 8.53
N GLU A 55 -5.03 10.23 9.46
CA GLU A 55 -4.52 11.49 10.02
C GLU A 55 -3.75 12.31 8.97
N VAL A 56 -3.02 11.65 8.07
CA VAL A 56 -2.33 12.32 6.96
C VAL A 56 -3.34 12.93 5.97
N LYS A 57 -4.39 12.19 5.58
CA LYS A 57 -5.49 12.69 4.72
C LYS A 57 -6.14 13.94 5.36
N ARG A 58 -6.53 13.82 6.64
CA ARG A 58 -7.13 14.94 7.40
C ARG A 58 -6.21 16.16 7.45
N THR A 59 -4.91 15.95 7.61
CA THR A 59 -3.93 17.04 7.63
C THR A 59 -3.84 17.73 6.27
N ALA A 60 -3.83 16.98 5.17
CA ALA A 60 -3.85 17.53 3.82
C ALA A 60 -5.11 18.38 3.55
N ASP A 61 -6.27 17.93 4.04
CA ASP A 61 -7.53 18.66 3.94
C ASP A 61 -7.49 20.00 4.71
N VAL A 62 -6.99 19.98 5.95
CA VAL A 62 -6.83 21.18 6.78
C VAL A 62 -5.88 22.19 6.13
N LEU A 63 -4.78 21.70 5.55
CA LEU A 63 -3.79 22.52 4.86
C LEU A 63 -4.24 22.97 3.46
N LYS A 64 -5.36 22.44 2.95
CA LYS A 64 -5.88 22.71 1.60
C LYS A 64 -4.86 22.41 0.50
N THR A 65 -4.09 21.34 0.65
CA THR A 65 -3.03 20.93 -0.31
C THR A 65 -3.55 20.01 -1.42
N GLY A 66 -4.86 19.74 -1.45
CA GLY A 66 -5.47 18.77 -2.35
C GLY A 66 -5.43 17.35 -1.78
N MET A 67 -5.85 16.39 -2.62
CA MET A 67 -5.95 14.98 -2.23
C MET A 67 -4.58 14.38 -1.97
N LEU A 68 -4.47 13.57 -0.93
CA LEU A 68 -3.30 12.73 -0.71
C LEU A 68 -3.17 11.75 -1.89
N GLU A 69 -2.01 11.70 -2.53
CA GLU A 69 -1.76 10.74 -3.62
C GLU A 69 -0.94 9.53 -3.15
N GLU A 70 0.03 9.76 -2.27
CA GLU A 70 1.01 8.77 -1.85
C GLU A 70 1.56 9.09 -0.45
N LEU A 71 1.81 8.05 0.35
CA LEU A 71 2.53 8.11 1.62
C LEU A 71 3.64 7.05 1.60
N ALA A 72 4.83 7.39 2.08
CA ALA A 72 5.91 6.43 2.26
C ALA A 72 6.49 6.51 3.67
N VAL A 73 6.66 5.35 4.30
CA VAL A 73 7.27 5.21 5.64
C VAL A 73 8.48 4.28 5.53
N ASN A 74 9.67 4.81 5.84
CA ASN A 74 10.92 4.07 5.75
C ASN A 74 11.54 3.93 7.14
N THR A 75 11.68 2.71 7.61
CA THR A 75 12.27 2.38 8.92
C THR A 75 13.57 1.62 8.74
N GLY A 76 14.28 1.32 9.84
CA GLY A 76 15.50 0.50 9.79
C GLY A 76 15.28 -0.92 9.28
N GLN A 77 14.04 -1.42 9.28
CA GLN A 77 13.72 -2.82 8.94
C GLN A 77 12.81 -2.95 7.71
N SER A 78 12.07 -1.90 7.35
CA SER A 78 11.05 -1.97 6.30
C SER A 78 10.88 -0.67 5.54
N ARG A 79 10.26 -0.77 4.37
CA ARG A 79 9.74 0.36 3.60
C ARG A 79 8.29 0.07 3.25
N VAL A 80 7.40 1.00 3.54
CA VAL A 80 5.99 0.91 3.17
C VAL A 80 5.65 2.03 2.22
N ILE A 81 5.02 1.69 1.11
CA ILE A 81 4.54 2.63 0.11
C ILE A 81 3.03 2.46 0.02
N VAL A 82 2.30 3.54 0.23
CA VAL A 82 0.84 3.60 0.13
C VAL A 82 0.46 4.52 -1.02
N ARG A 83 -0.49 4.10 -1.85
CA ARG A 83 -1.12 4.94 -2.89
C ARG A 83 -2.62 4.96 -2.76
N ILE A 84 -3.21 6.14 -2.95
CA ILE A 84 -4.66 6.32 -2.90
C ILE A 84 -5.28 5.85 -4.22
N ILE A 85 -6.22 4.91 -4.12
CA ILE A 85 -7.00 4.42 -5.26
C ILE A 85 -8.14 5.41 -5.50
N ASN A 86 -9.00 5.60 -4.51
CA ASN A 86 -10.12 6.53 -4.49
C ASN A 86 -10.31 7.07 -3.05
N ASP A 87 -11.43 7.73 -2.77
CA ASP A 87 -11.67 8.36 -1.46
C ASP A 87 -11.68 7.33 -0.31
N GLU A 88 -12.18 6.12 -0.59
CA GLU A 88 -12.43 5.06 0.39
C GLU A 88 -11.31 4.01 0.43
N LEU A 89 -10.54 3.84 -0.65
CA LEU A 89 -9.62 2.71 -0.82
C LEU A 89 -8.18 3.17 -1.09
N PHE A 90 -7.23 2.40 -0.56
CA PHE A 90 -5.82 2.53 -0.87
C PHE A 90 -5.16 1.17 -1.09
N ILE A 91 -3.99 1.19 -1.74
CA ILE A 91 -3.11 0.04 -1.85
C ILE A 91 -1.81 0.33 -1.09
N ALA A 92 -1.32 -0.65 -0.33
CA ALA A 92 -0.03 -0.61 0.33
C ALA A 92 0.89 -1.73 -0.18
N LEU A 93 2.17 -1.42 -0.33
CA LEU A 93 3.25 -2.37 -0.60
C LEU A 93 4.27 -2.28 0.53
N ILE A 94 4.56 -3.41 1.16
CA ILE A 94 5.55 -3.56 2.22
C ILE A 94 6.78 -4.24 1.63
N LEU A 95 7.94 -3.63 1.84
CA LEU A 95 9.25 -4.12 1.43
C LEU A 95 10.15 -4.28 2.66
N GLY A 96 11.11 -5.19 2.58
CA GLY A 96 12.26 -5.22 3.48
C GLY A 96 13.13 -3.97 3.31
N ARG A 97 14.00 -3.70 4.28
CA ARG A 97 14.89 -2.53 4.29
C ARG A 97 15.70 -2.34 3.00
N ASP A 98 16.14 -3.44 2.41
CA ASP A 98 16.98 -3.44 1.20
C ASP A 98 16.18 -3.65 -0.09
N GLY A 99 14.84 -3.70 0.02
CA GLY A 99 13.97 -3.87 -1.13
C GLY A 99 14.03 -2.72 -2.13
N ASN A 100 13.76 -3.04 -3.40
CA ASN A 100 13.81 -2.11 -4.52
C ASN A 100 12.65 -1.11 -4.49
N TYR A 101 12.83 -0.04 -3.71
CA TYR A 101 11.84 1.01 -3.49
C TYR A 101 11.39 1.70 -4.77
N GLY A 102 12.32 1.99 -5.69
CA GLY A 102 11.99 2.64 -6.97
C GLY A 102 11.06 1.77 -7.82
N LYS A 103 11.36 0.48 -7.94
CA LYS A 103 10.52 -0.47 -8.67
C LYS A 103 9.15 -0.66 -8.00
N GLY A 104 9.11 -0.75 -6.67
CA GLY A 104 7.86 -0.83 -5.91
C GLY A 104 6.94 0.36 -6.14
N ARG A 105 7.47 1.59 -6.06
CA ARG A 105 6.70 2.82 -6.36
C ARG A 105 6.18 2.86 -7.80
N TYR A 106 7.03 2.47 -8.76
CA TYR A 106 6.66 2.43 -10.18
C TYR A 106 5.50 1.45 -10.43
N LEU A 107 5.60 0.23 -9.89
CA LEU A 107 4.57 -0.79 -10.07
C LEU A 107 3.25 -0.38 -9.41
N LEU A 108 3.27 0.12 -8.17
CA LEU A 108 2.05 0.63 -7.54
C LEU A 108 1.40 1.74 -8.36
N ARG A 109 2.19 2.69 -8.90
CA ARG A 109 1.65 3.75 -9.76
C ARG A 109 0.97 3.19 -11.01
N ARG A 110 1.57 2.18 -11.64
CA ARG A 110 1.04 1.53 -12.84
C ARG A 110 -0.27 0.80 -12.54
N GLU A 111 -0.30 -0.02 -11.49
CA GLU A 111 -1.46 -0.85 -11.17
C GLU A 111 -2.63 -0.03 -10.63
N VAL A 112 -2.39 1.05 -9.87
CA VAL A 112 -3.45 1.92 -9.35
C VAL A 112 -4.35 2.49 -10.45
N SER A 113 -3.81 2.75 -11.65
CA SER A 113 -4.62 3.20 -12.79
C SER A 113 -5.71 2.18 -13.15
N GLY A 114 -5.35 0.90 -13.25
CA GLY A 114 -6.31 -0.16 -13.55
C GLY A 114 -7.21 -0.52 -12.37
N LEU A 115 -6.72 -0.36 -11.13
CA LEU A 115 -7.54 -0.54 -9.93
C LEU A 115 -8.66 0.50 -9.84
N ARG A 116 -8.38 1.77 -10.20
CA ARG A 116 -9.37 2.84 -10.23
C ARG A 116 -10.56 2.53 -11.13
N GLU A 117 -10.31 1.93 -12.30
CA GLU A 117 -11.39 1.56 -13.24
C GLU A 117 -12.24 0.38 -12.74
N ARG A 118 -11.67 -0.48 -11.91
CA ARG A 118 -12.32 -1.70 -11.39
C ARG A 118 -13.02 -1.50 -10.04
N LEU A 119 -12.63 -0.45 -9.31
CA LEU A 119 -13.08 -0.13 -7.95
C LEU A 119 -13.73 1.26 -7.86
N SER A 120 -14.06 1.87 -9.01
CA SER A 120 -14.86 3.09 -9.13
C SER A 120 -16.33 2.84 -8.87
#